data_AF-A0A8S8Y5D7-F1
#
_entry.id   AF-A0A8S8Y5D7-F1
#
_cell.length_a   1.000
_cell.length_b   1.000
_cell.length_c   1.000
_cell.angle_alpha   90.00
_cell.angle_beta   90.00
_cell.angle_gamma   90.00
#
_symmetry.space_group_name_H-M   'P 1'
#
loop_
_entity.id
_entity.type
_entity.pdbx_description
1 polymer ?
#
loop_
_entity_poly.entity_id
_entity_poly.type
_entity_poly.pdbx_seq_one_letter_code
_entity_poly.pdbx_strand_id
1 'polypeptide(L)'
;MNGKNSARELNTEAEIVRLRTSGGGNDMSEVDGVRVVVMEVDGDLKQMTKMLKELTLDQSNPTIAVLGSREGGGKLMVATTENTVASERFNAVDILRGISSHIRGGGGGRPTFAQGGGSNPDGLPQALDAARDLIGV
;
A
#
# COMPACT_ATOMS: atom_id res chain seq x y z
N MET A 1 -2.04 -24.96 -21.36
CA MET A 1 -2.40 -24.78 -19.93
C MET A 1 -2.29 -23.29 -19.62
N ASN A 2 -3.38 -22.51 -19.60
CA ASN A 2 -3.30 -21.09 -19.20
C ASN A 2 -4.66 -20.48 -18.75
N GLY A 3 -5.54 -21.27 -18.15
CA GLY A 3 -6.90 -20.82 -17.80
C GLY A 3 -7.11 -20.42 -16.33
N LYS A 4 -6.10 -20.53 -15.46
CA LYS A 4 -6.27 -20.37 -14.00
C LYS A 4 -5.80 -19.03 -13.43
N ASN A 5 -4.95 -18.26 -14.12
CA ASN A 5 -4.50 -16.94 -13.65
C ASN A 5 -5.53 -15.83 -13.93
N SER A 6 -6.13 -15.82 -15.12
CA SER A 6 -7.05 -14.76 -15.54
C SER A 6 -8.28 -14.62 -14.63
N ALA A 7 -8.84 -15.72 -14.12
CA ALA A 7 -10.00 -15.68 -13.24
C ALA A 7 -9.67 -15.17 -11.82
N ARG A 8 -8.42 -15.28 -11.38
CA ARG A 8 -7.99 -14.81 -10.05
C ARG A 8 -7.64 -13.32 -10.11
N GLU A 9 -6.97 -12.88 -11.16
CA GLU A 9 -6.70 -11.46 -11.46
C GLU A 9 -8.00 -10.66 -11.64
N LEU A 10 -8.96 -11.17 -12.42
CA LEU A 10 -10.26 -10.51 -12.64
C LEU A 10 -11.11 -10.42 -11.35
N ASN A 11 -11.04 -11.42 -10.46
CA ASN A 11 -11.74 -11.36 -9.18
C ASN A 11 -11.09 -10.37 -8.21
N THR A 12 -9.76 -10.25 -8.23
CA THR A 12 -9.01 -9.37 -7.32
C THR A 12 -9.09 -7.91 -7.77
N GLU A 13 -8.97 -7.61 -9.05
CA GLU A 13 -9.25 -6.26 -9.55
C GLU A 13 -10.69 -5.88 -9.26
N ALA A 14 -11.66 -6.78 -9.47
CA ALA A 14 -13.06 -6.53 -9.15
C ALA A 14 -13.32 -6.39 -7.63
N GLU A 15 -12.60 -7.11 -6.76
CA GLU A 15 -12.71 -7.01 -5.31
C GLU A 15 -12.07 -5.72 -4.78
N ILE A 16 -10.89 -5.36 -5.28
CA ILE A 16 -10.23 -4.08 -5.03
C ILE A 16 -11.11 -2.94 -5.55
N VAL A 17 -11.66 -3.04 -6.77
CA VAL A 17 -12.60 -2.05 -7.35
C VAL A 17 -13.93 -2.01 -6.59
N ARG A 18 -14.44 -3.13 -6.06
CA ARG A 18 -15.65 -3.13 -5.23
C ARG A 18 -15.42 -2.44 -3.88
N LEU A 19 -14.24 -2.58 -3.29
CA LEU A 19 -13.83 -1.80 -2.12
C LEU A 19 -13.70 -0.29 -2.45
N ARG A 20 -13.43 0.09 -3.72
CA ARG A 20 -13.40 1.51 -4.16
C ARG A 20 -14.76 2.21 -4.15
N THR A 21 -15.89 1.49 -4.21
CA THR A 21 -17.21 2.14 -4.38
C THR A 21 -17.84 2.62 -3.06
N SER A 22 -17.26 2.31 -1.90
CA SER A 22 -17.80 2.77 -0.60
C SER A 22 -17.14 4.03 -0.03
N GLY A 23 -16.05 4.56 -0.60
CA GLY A 23 -15.42 5.76 -0.06
C GLY A 23 -14.26 6.33 -0.89
N GLY A 24 -14.59 7.30 -1.76
CA GLY A 24 -13.77 8.46 -2.17
C GLY A 24 -12.27 8.32 -2.48
N GLY A 25 -11.91 8.55 -3.75
CA GLY A 25 -10.55 8.98 -4.16
C GLY A 25 -9.90 8.08 -5.21
N ASN A 26 -9.39 8.68 -6.29
CA ASN A 26 -8.80 7.97 -7.42
C ASN A 26 -7.34 7.56 -7.08
N ASP A 27 -7.16 6.48 -6.31
CA ASP A 27 -5.88 6.13 -5.63
C ASP A 27 -4.85 5.36 -6.48
N MET A 28 -4.88 5.49 -7.81
CA MET A 28 -3.92 4.84 -8.69
C MET A 28 -3.25 5.86 -9.60
N SER A 29 -1.96 6.08 -9.34
CA SER A 29 -1.07 6.93 -10.13
C SER A 29 0.06 6.10 -10.72
N GLU A 30 0.85 6.68 -11.60
CA GLU A 30 2.07 6.07 -12.12
C GLU A 30 3.21 7.08 -12.03
N VAL A 31 4.39 6.62 -11.62
CA VAL A 31 5.62 7.41 -11.63
C VAL A 31 6.74 6.55 -12.21
N ASP A 32 7.31 6.98 -13.33
CA ASP A 32 8.46 6.34 -14.00
C ASP A 32 8.30 4.82 -14.19
N GLY A 33 7.15 4.39 -14.71
CA GLY A 33 6.85 2.98 -14.96
C GLY A 33 6.55 2.16 -13.70
N VAL A 34 6.36 2.81 -12.55
CA VAL A 34 5.90 2.18 -11.31
C VAL A 34 4.47 2.61 -11.02
N ARG A 35 3.58 1.63 -10.89
CA ARG A 35 2.22 1.84 -10.40
C ARG A 35 2.25 2.20 -8.92
N VAL A 36 1.53 3.26 -8.55
CA VAL A 36 1.44 3.77 -7.18
C VAL A 36 0.03 3.52 -6.67
N VAL A 37 -0.08 2.87 -5.51
CA VAL A 37 -1.34 2.65 -4.81
C VAL A 37 -1.21 3.20 -3.40
N VAL A 38 -2.00 4.21 -3.05
CA VAL A 38 -2.01 4.80 -1.70
C VAL A 38 -3.45 4.93 -1.25
N MET A 39 -3.88 4.16 -0.25
CA MET A 39 -5.29 4.18 0.17
C MET A 39 -5.49 3.85 1.65
N GLU A 40 -6.58 4.39 2.20
CA GLU A 40 -7.14 3.94 3.48
C GLU A 40 -8.05 2.72 3.25
N VAL A 41 -7.94 1.72 4.13
CA VAL A 41 -8.71 0.48 4.04
C VAL A 41 -9.29 0.13 5.41
N ASP A 42 -10.45 -0.52 5.39
CA ASP A 42 -10.99 -1.17 6.57
C ASP A 42 -10.33 -2.54 6.77
N GLY A 43 -9.91 -2.84 8.00
CA GLY A 43 -9.45 -4.16 8.39
C GLY A 43 -8.21 -4.19 9.27
N ASP A 44 -7.99 -5.36 9.84
CA ASP A 44 -6.87 -5.66 10.71
C ASP A 44 -5.55 -5.85 9.92
N LEU A 45 -4.46 -6.01 10.66
CA LEU A 45 -3.12 -6.23 10.08
C LEU A 45 -3.07 -7.45 9.13
N LYS A 46 -3.87 -8.49 9.38
CA LYS A 46 -3.88 -9.70 8.56
C LYS A 46 -4.56 -9.43 7.21
N GLN A 47 -5.68 -8.71 7.22
CA GLN A 47 -6.40 -8.29 6.02
C GLN A 47 -5.54 -7.34 5.18
N MET A 48 -4.95 -6.32 5.82
CA MET A 48 -4.03 -5.39 5.15
C MET A 48 -2.85 -6.14 4.52
N THR A 49 -2.21 -7.07 5.24
CA THR A 49 -1.07 -7.85 4.71
C THR A 49 -1.46 -8.66 3.48
N LYS A 50 -2.66 -9.25 3.47
CA LYS A 50 -3.15 -10.02 2.31
C LYS A 50 -3.32 -9.10 1.10
N MET A 51 -4.01 -7.97 1.28
CA MET A 51 -4.25 -7.01 0.20
C MET A 51 -2.95 -6.43 -0.36
N LEU A 52 -2.03 -6.03 0.53
CA LEU A 52 -0.74 -5.48 0.13
C LEU A 52 0.06 -6.48 -0.71
N LYS A 53 0.10 -7.76 -0.30
CA LYS A 53 0.76 -8.83 -1.06
C LYS A 53 0.13 -9.03 -2.42
N GLU A 54 -1.20 -9.01 -2.51
CA GLU A 54 -1.90 -9.17 -3.79
C GLU A 54 -1.60 -8.01 -4.73
N LEU A 55 -1.52 -6.77 -4.23
CA LEU A 55 -1.18 -5.58 -5.01
C LEU A 55 0.25 -5.59 -5.55
N THR A 56 1.20 -6.27 -4.89
CA THR A 56 2.62 -6.27 -5.23
C THR A 56 3.14 -7.63 -5.70
N LEU A 57 2.25 -8.55 -6.11
CA LEU A 57 2.63 -9.91 -6.53
C LEU A 57 3.10 -9.96 -7.99
N ASP A 58 2.48 -9.16 -8.86
CA ASP A 58 2.71 -9.20 -10.30
C ASP A 58 3.97 -8.43 -10.70
N GLN A 59 5.00 -9.17 -11.13
CA GLN A 59 6.26 -8.61 -11.60
C GLN A 59 6.14 -7.88 -12.94
N SER A 60 5.11 -8.18 -13.75
CA SER A 60 4.84 -7.46 -15.00
C SER A 60 4.21 -6.08 -14.78
N ASN A 61 3.74 -5.82 -13.56
CA ASN A 61 3.18 -4.54 -13.13
C ASN A 61 3.89 -4.02 -11.86
N PRO A 62 5.13 -3.51 -11.97
CA PRO A 62 5.89 -2.99 -10.83
C PRO A 62 5.07 -1.99 -10.02
N THR A 63 4.83 -2.29 -8.75
CA THR A 63 3.91 -1.53 -7.90
C THR A 63 4.59 -1.13 -6.58
N ILE A 64 4.36 0.11 -6.12
CA ILE A 64 4.52 0.55 -4.73
C ILE A 64 3.12 0.74 -4.13
N ALA A 65 2.84 0.06 -3.03
CA ALA A 65 1.58 0.12 -2.33
C ALA A 65 1.78 0.63 -0.90
N VAL A 66 0.93 1.57 -0.48
CA VAL A 66 0.84 2.13 0.88
C VAL A 66 -0.61 1.98 1.35
N LEU A 67 -0.82 1.21 2.41
CA LEU A 67 -2.14 0.99 2.99
C LEU A 67 -2.20 1.56 4.41
N GLY A 68 -3.31 2.22 4.73
CA GLY A 68 -3.63 2.75 6.05
C GLY A 68 -4.88 2.10 6.63
N SER A 69 -4.94 1.88 7.94
CA SER A 69 -6.17 1.48 8.64
C SER A 69 -6.27 2.19 9.99
N ARG A 70 -7.51 2.43 10.43
CA ARG A 70 -7.83 3.01 11.75
C ARG A 70 -8.13 1.94 12.82
N GLU A 71 -8.12 0.66 12.43
CA GLU A 71 -8.48 -0.42 13.32
C GLU A 71 -7.42 -0.67 14.41
N GLY A 72 -7.83 -0.59 15.68
CA GLY A 72 -6.91 -0.75 16.81
C GLY A 72 -5.85 0.36 16.89
N GLY A 73 -6.20 1.59 16.47
CA GLY A 73 -5.31 2.74 16.33
C GLY A 73 -4.85 2.93 14.88
N GLY A 74 -3.91 3.84 14.63
CA GLY A 74 -3.35 4.01 13.30
C GLY A 74 -2.46 2.84 12.92
N LYS A 75 -2.66 2.25 11.74
CA LYS A 75 -1.81 1.22 11.13
C LYS A 75 -1.37 1.69 9.75
N LEU A 76 -0.12 1.40 9.40
CA LEU A 76 0.46 1.70 8.09
C LEU A 76 1.26 0.50 7.60
N MET A 77 1.12 0.18 6.31
CA MET A 77 1.94 -0.82 5.63
C MET A 77 2.42 -0.28 4.29
N VAL A 78 3.65 -0.63 3.92
CA VAL A 78 4.26 -0.26 2.64
C VAL A 78 4.90 -1.49 2.03
N ALA A 79 4.70 -1.72 0.72
CA ALA A 79 5.43 -2.75 -0.01
C ALA A 79 5.68 -2.39 -1.47
N THR A 80 6.75 -2.96 -2.00
CA THR A 80 7.12 -2.89 -3.42
C THR A 80 7.03 -4.27 -4.06
N THR A 81 6.69 -4.35 -5.34
CA THR A 81 6.93 -5.56 -6.15
C THR A 81 8.42 -5.90 -6.17
N GLU A 82 8.80 -7.06 -5.67
CA GLU A 82 10.21 -7.46 -5.51
C GLU A 82 10.88 -7.80 -6.85
N ASN A 83 12.17 -7.46 -6.95
CA ASN A 83 13.01 -7.66 -8.15
C ASN A 83 12.47 -6.91 -9.38
N THR A 84 11.98 -5.69 -9.15
CA THR A 84 11.51 -4.79 -10.21
C THR A 84 12.00 -3.37 -9.96
N VAL A 85 11.80 -2.49 -10.94
CA VAL A 85 12.07 -1.04 -10.82
C VAL A 85 11.40 -0.41 -9.60
N ALA A 86 10.26 -0.94 -9.14
CA ALA A 86 9.63 -0.48 -7.90
C ALA A 86 10.53 -0.70 -6.67
N SER A 87 11.10 -1.90 -6.51
CA SER A 87 11.99 -2.24 -5.40
C SER A 87 13.40 -1.64 -5.52
N GLU A 88 13.82 -1.27 -6.73
CA GLU A 88 15.10 -0.58 -6.96
C GLU A 88 15.00 0.91 -6.62
N ARG A 89 13.83 1.50 -6.83
CA ARG A 89 13.59 2.93 -6.69
C ARG A 89 13.06 3.32 -5.31
N PHE A 90 12.21 2.51 -4.72
CA PHE A 90 11.53 2.82 -3.47
C PHE A 90 11.99 1.88 -2.35
N ASN A 91 12.25 2.45 -1.18
CA ASN A 91 12.50 1.71 0.04
C ASN A 91 11.29 1.83 0.97
N ALA A 92 10.59 0.72 1.18
CA ALA A 92 9.39 0.65 2.01
C ALA A 92 9.63 1.09 3.46
N VAL A 93 10.82 0.81 4.01
CA VAL A 93 11.18 1.22 5.39
C VAL A 93 11.33 2.73 5.48
N ASP A 94 11.95 3.35 4.48
CA ASP A 94 12.19 4.80 4.49
C ASP A 94 10.88 5.57 4.29
N ILE A 95 10.02 5.11 3.38
CA ILE A 95 8.67 5.66 3.21
C ILE A 95 7.89 5.56 4.52
N LEU A 96 7.83 4.37 5.14
CA LEU A 96 7.11 4.17 6.40
C LEU A 96 7.61 5.10 7.51
N ARG A 97 8.94 5.27 7.63
CA ARG A 97 9.54 6.19 8.60
C ARG A 97 9.12 7.63 8.37
N GLY A 98 9.03 8.06 7.10
CA GLY A 98 8.57 9.39 6.73
C GLY A 98 7.13 9.68 7.14
N ILE A 99 6.27 8.66 7.19
CA ILE A 99 4.82 8.86 7.37
C ILE A 99 4.29 8.45 8.77
N SER A 100 4.99 7.56 9.49
CA SER A 100 4.51 6.98 10.75
C SER A 100 4.38 7.96 11.92
N SER A 101 5.09 9.10 11.87
CA SER A 101 5.02 10.14 12.90
C SER A 101 3.64 10.81 12.95
N HIS A 102 2.94 10.93 11.82
CA HIS A 102 1.60 11.51 11.75
C HIS A 102 0.57 10.73 12.60
N ILE A 103 0.73 9.41 12.67
CA ILE A 103 -0.10 8.54 13.51
C ILE A 103 0.46 8.38 14.95
N ARG A 104 1.43 9.21 15.36
CA ARG A 104 2.18 9.08 16.63
C ARG A 104 2.73 7.67 16.83
N GLY A 105 3.30 7.13 15.76
CA GLY A 105 3.74 5.75 15.70
C GLY A 105 5.19 5.61 15.29
N GLY A 106 5.53 4.36 14.99
CA GLY A 106 6.78 3.96 14.39
C GLY A 106 6.61 2.61 13.71
N GLY A 107 7.71 2.03 13.25
CA GLY A 107 7.67 0.73 12.60
C GLY A 107 9.00 0.32 11.98
N GLY A 108 8.96 -0.75 11.20
CA GLY A 108 10.13 -1.31 10.56
C GLY A 108 9.80 -2.46 9.62
N GLY A 109 10.83 -3.12 9.12
CA GLY A 109 10.72 -4.20 8.16
C GLY A 109 11.99 -4.35 7.35
N ARG A 110 11.82 -4.65 6.07
CA ARG A 110 12.87 -4.84 5.07
C ARG A 110 12.62 -3.91 3.87
N PRO A 111 13.61 -3.66 3.00
CA PRO A 111 13.48 -2.66 1.93
C PRO A 111 12.23 -2.78 1.05
N THR A 112 11.70 -3.99 0.86
CA THR A 112 10.51 -4.24 0.03
C THR A 112 9.19 -4.36 0.81
N PHE A 113 9.23 -4.37 2.14
CA PHE A 113 8.03 -4.47 2.99
C PHE A 113 8.29 -3.87 4.37
N ALA A 114 7.44 -2.94 4.79
CA ALA A 114 7.49 -2.36 6.12
C ALA A 114 6.09 -2.21 6.71
N GLN A 115 6.00 -2.30 8.03
CA GLN A 115 4.75 -2.08 8.76
C GLN A 115 4.98 -1.26 10.03
N GLY A 116 3.97 -0.47 10.38
CA GLY A 116 4.00 0.40 11.54
C GLY A 116 2.63 0.60 12.15
N GLY A 117 2.64 1.13 13.37
CA GLY A 117 1.42 1.44 14.11
C GLY A 117 1.64 2.58 15.08
N GLY A 118 0.55 3.24 15.45
CA GLY A 118 0.54 4.40 16.33
C GLY A 118 -0.81 4.60 17.01
N SER A 119 -0.83 5.48 18.01
CA SER A 119 -2.01 5.74 18.83
C SER A 119 -2.98 6.77 18.24
N ASN A 120 -2.60 7.44 17.15
CA ASN A 120 -3.39 8.53 16.55
C ASN A 120 -3.93 8.13 15.16
N PRO A 121 -5.09 7.44 15.06
CA PRO A 121 -5.69 7.10 13.77
C PRO A 121 -6.13 8.33 12.96
N ASP A 122 -6.40 9.47 13.62
CA ASP A 122 -6.80 10.71 12.94
C ASP A 122 -5.68 11.37 12.13
N GLY A 123 -4.43 10.96 12.36
CA GLY A 123 -3.29 11.37 11.55
C GLY A 123 -3.14 10.60 10.23
N LEU A 124 -4.02 9.63 9.96
CA LEU A 124 -3.89 8.76 8.79
C LEU A 124 -4.03 9.50 7.45
N PRO A 125 -4.96 10.46 7.27
CA PRO A 125 -5.03 11.23 6.03
C PRO A 125 -3.70 11.94 5.72
N GLN A 126 -3.11 12.60 6.71
CA GLN A 126 -1.82 13.28 6.54
C GLN A 126 -0.68 12.29 6.28
N ALA A 127 -0.72 11.09 6.88
CA ALA A 127 0.26 10.05 6.62
C ALA A 127 0.21 9.56 5.15
N LEU A 128 -1.00 9.38 4.60
CA LEU A 128 -1.20 8.96 3.22
C LEU A 128 -0.82 10.06 2.23
N ASP A 129 -1.14 11.32 2.52
CA ASP A 129 -0.72 12.46 1.70
C ASP A 129 0.80 12.61 1.70
N ALA A 130 1.45 12.52 2.87
CA ALA A 130 2.91 12.52 2.96
C ALA A 130 3.54 11.33 2.22
N ALA A 131 2.85 10.18 2.13
CA ALA A 131 3.32 9.06 1.33
C ALA A 131 3.31 9.39 -0.17
N ARG A 132 2.24 10.05 -0.65
CA ARG A 132 2.13 10.52 -2.04
C ARG A 132 3.24 11.51 -2.37
N ASP A 133 3.49 12.48 -1.49
CA ASP A 133 4.58 13.46 -1.63
C ASP A 133 5.96 12.80 -1.72
N LEU A 134 6.25 11.82 -0.85
CA LEU A 134 7.53 11.09 -0.86
C LEU A 134 7.73 10.23 -2.11
N ILE A 135 6.63 9.71 -2.68
CA ILE A 135 6.65 8.92 -3.92
C ILE A 135 6.69 9.83 -5.15
N GLY A 136 6.17 11.05 -5.04
CA GLY A 136 6.15 12.07 -6.08
C GLY A 136 4.88 12.05 -6.94
N VAL A 137 3.71 11.77 -6.35
CA VAL A 137 2.40 11.75 -7.03
C VAL A 137 1.35 12.63 -6.37
#